data_AF-W3XB14-F1
#
_entry.id   AF-W3XB14-F1
#
_cell.length_a   1.000
_cell.length_b   1.000
_cell.length_c   1.000
_cell.angle_alpha   90.00
_cell.angle_beta   90.00
_cell.angle_gamma   90.00
#
_symmetry.space_group_name_H-M   'P 1'
#
loop_
_entity.id
_entity.type
_entity.pdbx_description
1 polymer ?
#
loop_
_entity_poly.entity_id
_entity_poly.type
_entity_poly.pdbx_seq_one_letter_code
_entity_poly.pdbx_strand_id
1 'polypeptide(L)'
;MAANSILQTANRADAKGLSPTFSDLSIVSFPLDKLAIRLIHTAGQVGLPSPDSPYNELPSSFTQQARNAFANLAACLATGGATPNDVVKITIFVVDLELSMRDVLVEVITDFFRTRESNGQQEQQHAPPSSLIGVASLAHPDFKIEVEASAVISTTTG
;
A
#
# COMPACT_ATOMS: atom_id res chain seq x y z
N MET A 1 1.69 7.22 -23.87
CA MET A 1 0.70 6.12 -23.99
C MET A 1 -0.05 6.07 -22.67
N ALA A 2 -1.37 6.25 -22.68
CA ALA A 2 -2.14 6.17 -21.44
C ALA A 2 -2.06 4.73 -20.90
N ALA A 3 -1.75 4.58 -19.61
CA ALA A 3 -1.75 3.29 -18.95
C ALA A 3 -3.16 2.70 -19.06
N ASN A 4 -3.33 1.67 -19.89
CA ASN A 4 -4.56 0.90 -19.93
C ASN A 4 -4.58 0.05 -18.65
N SER A 5 -4.96 0.70 -17.54
CA SER A 5 -4.98 0.10 -16.20
C SER A 5 -6.01 -1.01 -16.21
N ILE A 6 -5.55 -2.24 -16.01
CA ILE A 6 -6.40 -3.40 -15.79
C ILE A 6 -7.07 -3.38 -14.42
N LEU A 7 -6.70 -2.43 -13.56
CA LEU A 7 -7.19 -2.26 -12.20
C LEU A 7 -8.13 -1.06 -12.12
N GLN A 8 -9.30 -1.32 -11.54
CA GLN A 8 -10.28 -0.30 -11.15
C GLN A 8 -10.65 -0.48 -9.68
N THR A 9 -11.07 0.59 -9.02
CA THR A 9 -11.68 0.52 -7.69
C THR A 9 -13.12 1.02 -7.73
N ALA A 10 -13.95 0.49 -6.85
CA ALA A 10 -15.36 0.86 -6.76
C ALA A 10 -15.86 0.82 -5.32
N ASN A 11 -16.88 1.62 -5.04
CA ASN A 11 -17.57 1.68 -3.76
C ASN A 11 -19.03 1.27 -3.91
N ARG A 12 -19.59 0.61 -2.90
CA ARG A 12 -21.03 0.35 -2.84
C ARG A 12 -21.78 1.66 -2.67
N ALA A 13 -22.89 1.82 -3.39
CA ALA A 13 -23.63 3.09 -3.42
C ALA A 13 -24.28 3.46 -2.07
N ASP A 14 -24.46 2.50 -1.17
CA ASP A 14 -25.11 2.66 0.13
C ASP A 14 -24.12 2.78 1.31
N ALA A 15 -22.81 2.74 1.07
CA ALA A 15 -21.83 2.97 2.11
C ALA A 15 -21.86 4.44 2.57
N LYS A 16 -22.08 4.66 3.86
CA LYS A 16 -22.01 5.98 4.50
C LYS A 16 -20.87 5.99 5.52
N GLY A 17 -20.02 7.02 5.48
CA GLY A 17 -19.01 7.26 6.53
C GLY A 17 -17.70 6.47 6.41
N LEU A 18 -17.35 5.94 5.24
CA LEU A 18 -16.02 5.37 5.00
C LEU A 18 -15.01 6.46 4.63
N SER A 19 -13.75 6.29 5.06
CA SER A 19 -12.66 7.20 4.70
C SER A 19 -12.43 7.17 3.17
N PRO A 20 -12.21 8.31 2.50
CA PRO A 20 -11.91 8.34 1.07
C PRO A 20 -10.57 7.67 0.71
N THR A 21 -9.77 7.29 1.72
CA THR A 21 -8.48 6.62 1.56
C THR A 21 -8.60 5.21 0.97
N PHE A 22 -9.77 4.58 1.00
CA PHE A 22 -9.97 3.20 0.55
C PHE A 22 -11.25 3.05 -0.24
N SER A 23 -11.28 2.02 -1.10
CA SER A 23 -12.49 1.60 -1.80
C SER A 23 -13.02 0.26 -1.27
N ASP A 24 -14.30 -0.03 -1.47
CA ASP A 24 -14.87 -1.32 -1.09
C ASP A 24 -14.36 -2.49 -1.95
N LEU A 25 -14.05 -2.22 -3.22
CA LEU A 25 -13.67 -3.22 -4.20
C LEU A 25 -12.47 -2.79 -5.05
N SER A 26 -11.65 -3.78 -5.39
CA SER A 26 -10.74 -3.73 -6.53
C SER A 26 -11.22 -4.73 -7.58
N ILE A 27 -11.26 -4.29 -8.83
CA ILE A 27 -11.68 -5.07 -9.99
C ILE A 27 -10.48 -5.18 -10.93
N VAL A 28 -10.03 -6.40 -11.18
CA VAL A 28 -8.93 -6.70 -12.10
C VAL A 28 -9.50 -7.33 -13.37
N SER A 29 -9.29 -6.66 -14.50
CA SER A 29 -9.64 -7.16 -15.82
C SER A 29 -8.48 -7.93 -16.44
N PHE A 30 -8.76 -9.04 -17.12
CA PHE A 30 -7.77 -9.84 -17.85
C PHE A 30 -8.06 -9.79 -19.34
N PRO A 31 -7.76 -8.65 -20.01
CA PRO A 31 -8.12 -8.49 -21.41
C PRO A 31 -7.19 -9.33 -22.29
N LEU A 32 -7.75 -9.88 -23.37
CA LEU A 32 -7.08 -10.85 -24.26
C LEU A 32 -5.92 -10.23 -25.06
N ASP A 33 -5.83 -8.90 -25.13
CA ASP A 33 -4.76 -8.15 -25.79
C ASP A 33 -3.50 -7.98 -24.91
N LYS A 34 -3.56 -8.40 -23.64
CA LYS A 34 -2.39 -8.37 -22.73
C LYS A 34 -1.67 -9.71 -22.79
N LEU A 35 -0.37 -9.64 -23.10
CA LEU A 35 0.46 -10.82 -23.32
C LEU A 35 0.78 -11.57 -22.02
N ALA A 36 0.86 -10.87 -20.88
CA ALA A 36 0.91 -11.51 -19.57
C ALA A 36 0.38 -10.58 -18.47
N ILE A 37 -0.29 -11.18 -17.49
CA ILE A 37 -0.68 -10.55 -16.23
C ILE A 37 0.09 -11.23 -15.10
N ARG A 38 0.63 -10.45 -14.17
CA ARG A 38 1.33 -10.97 -12.98
C ARG A 38 0.57 -10.58 -11.73
N LEU A 39 0.29 -11.57 -10.89
CA LEU A 39 -0.17 -11.38 -9.53
C LEU A 39 1.04 -11.40 -8.60
N ILE A 40 1.21 -10.37 -7.80
CA ILE A 40 2.32 -10.17 -6.88
C ILE A 40 1.76 -10.16 -5.47
N HIS A 41 2.37 -10.94 -4.57
CA HIS A 41 2.10 -10.91 -3.15
C HIS A 41 3.39 -10.55 -2.41
N THR A 42 3.32 -9.57 -1.52
CA THR A 42 4.45 -9.23 -0.66
C THR A 42 4.36 -10.02 0.64
N ALA A 43 5.50 -10.37 1.22
CA ALA A 43 5.55 -10.66 2.65
C ALA A 43 5.21 -9.40 3.46
N GLY A 44 4.92 -9.55 4.74
CA GLY A 44 4.73 -8.42 5.64
C GLY A 44 6.00 -7.57 5.77
N GLN A 45 5.84 -6.27 5.54
CA GLN A 45 6.91 -5.28 5.64
C GLN A 45 6.78 -4.54 6.97
N VAL A 46 7.86 -4.55 7.74
CA VAL A 46 7.92 -3.97 9.09
C VAL A 46 8.68 -2.65 9.08
N GLY A 47 8.63 -1.94 10.21
CA GLY A 47 9.22 -0.60 10.38
C GLY A 47 10.75 -0.51 10.45
N LEU A 48 11.47 -1.50 9.92
CA LEU A 48 12.94 -1.47 9.85
C LEU A 48 13.40 -0.31 8.94
N PRO A 49 14.46 0.42 9.32
CA PRO A 49 15.01 1.46 8.48
C PRO A 49 15.53 0.88 7.15
N SER A 50 15.68 1.75 6.14
CA SER A 50 16.33 1.36 4.88
C SER A 50 17.72 0.77 5.18
N PRO A 51 18.16 -0.27 4.44
CA PRO A 51 19.53 -0.80 4.56
C PRO A 51 20.63 0.27 4.40
N ASP A 52 20.33 1.36 3.67
CA ASP A 52 21.25 2.47 3.42
C ASP A 52 21.15 3.58 4.49
N SER A 53 20.30 3.41 5.51
CA SER A 53 20.14 4.39 6.58
C SER A 53 21.41 4.45 7.44
N PRO A 54 21.95 5.65 7.75
CA PRO A 54 23.02 5.78 8.73
C PRO A 54 22.56 5.36 10.15
N TYR A 55 21.24 5.29 10.37
CA TYR A 55 20.61 4.76 11.57
C TYR A 55 20.00 3.39 11.23
N ASN A 56 20.74 2.31 11.51
CA ASN A 56 20.30 0.92 11.29
C ASN A 56 19.49 0.35 12.47
N GLU A 57 19.19 1.17 13.47
CA GLU A 57 18.42 0.77 14.64
C GLU A 57 16.91 0.90 14.37
N LEU A 58 16.15 -0.07 14.88
CA LEU A 58 14.70 -0.04 14.82
C LEU A 58 14.16 1.18 15.60
N PRO A 59 13.39 2.08 14.96
CA PRO A 59 12.85 3.24 15.65
C PRO A 59 11.85 2.85 16.74
N SER A 60 11.88 3.50 17.90
CA SER A 60 10.86 3.33 18.93
C SER A 60 9.52 4.02 18.60
N SER A 61 9.55 5.01 17.70
CA SER A 61 8.37 5.77 17.28
C SER A 61 7.49 4.98 16.32
N PHE A 62 6.19 4.86 16.64
CA PHE A 62 5.20 4.28 15.73
C PHE A 62 5.18 4.99 14.38
N THR A 63 5.18 6.33 14.36
CA THR A 63 5.18 7.13 13.13
C THR A 63 6.36 6.80 12.23
N GLN A 64 7.56 6.64 12.80
CA GLN A 64 8.74 6.31 12.02
C GLN A 64 8.67 4.86 11.50
N GLN A 65 8.23 3.92 12.34
CA GLN A 65 8.03 2.54 11.90
C GLN A 65 6.98 2.44 10.79
N ALA A 66 5.89 3.21 10.87
CA ALA A 66 4.86 3.24 9.82
C ALA A 66 5.42 3.74 8.49
N ARG A 67 6.13 4.87 8.49
CA ARG A 67 6.79 5.39 7.29
C ARG A 67 7.76 4.38 6.68
N ASN A 68 8.57 3.74 7.53
CA ASN A 68 9.52 2.72 7.10
C ASN A 68 8.82 1.50 6.50
N ALA A 69 7.77 0.98 7.14
CA ALA A 69 7.02 -0.18 6.65
C ALA A 69 6.44 0.05 5.25
N PHE A 70 5.85 1.22 5.02
CA PHE A 70 5.32 1.59 3.70
C PHE A 70 6.42 1.86 2.66
N ALA A 71 7.57 2.40 3.06
CA ALA A 71 8.72 2.54 2.18
C ALA A 71 9.30 1.17 1.76
N ASN A 72 9.41 0.24 2.71
CA ASN A 72 9.84 -1.13 2.47
C ASN A 72 8.86 -1.86 1.55
N LEU A 73 7.55 -1.64 1.72
CA LEU A 73 6.52 -2.14 0.82
C LEU A 73 6.68 -1.60 -0.60
N ALA A 74 6.94 -0.29 -0.77
CA ALA A 74 7.20 0.29 -2.08
C ALA A 74 8.42 -0.36 -2.75
N ALA A 75 9.51 -0.57 -2.01
CA ALA A 75 10.71 -1.24 -2.52
C ALA A 75 10.47 -2.72 -2.88
N CYS A 76 9.68 -3.44 -2.08
CA CYS A 76 9.29 -4.82 -2.36
C CYS A 76 8.46 -4.92 -3.64
N LEU A 77 7.45 -4.06 -3.80
CA LEU A 77 6.64 -3.97 -5.03
C LEU A 77 7.50 -3.66 -6.26
N ALA A 78 8.44 -2.70 -6.13
CA ALA A 78 9.33 -2.31 -7.22
C ALA A 78 10.19 -3.47 -7.72
N THR A 79 10.59 -4.41 -6.85
CA THR A 79 11.32 -5.64 -7.23
C THR A 79 10.50 -6.52 -8.19
N GLY A 80 9.17 -6.52 -8.03
CA GLY A 80 8.23 -7.20 -8.94
C GLY A 80 7.88 -6.42 -10.20
N GLY A 81 8.41 -5.20 -10.36
CA GLY A 81 8.02 -4.26 -11.43
C GLY A 81 6.68 -3.57 -11.18
N ALA A 82 6.18 -3.59 -9.95
CA ALA A 82 4.94 -2.93 -9.54
C ALA A 82 5.21 -1.62 -8.81
N THR A 83 4.19 -0.77 -8.75
CA THR A 83 4.14 0.49 -8.01
C THR A 83 2.99 0.44 -7.00
N PRO A 84 2.88 1.40 -6.07
CA PRO A 84 1.72 1.51 -5.19
C PRO A 84 0.37 1.54 -5.94
N ASN A 85 0.31 2.05 -7.17
CA ASN A 85 -0.93 2.10 -7.97
C ASN A 85 -1.37 0.74 -8.52
N ASP A 86 -0.51 -0.27 -8.47
CA ASP A 86 -0.81 -1.62 -8.92
C ASP A 86 -1.40 -2.48 -7.78
N VAL A 87 -1.41 -1.96 -6.55
CA VAL A 87 -1.93 -2.65 -5.36
C VAL A 87 -3.44 -2.87 -5.48
N VAL A 88 -3.89 -4.10 -5.33
CA VAL A 88 -5.32 -4.49 -5.37
C VAL A 88 -5.92 -4.72 -3.98
N LYS A 89 -5.07 -4.91 -2.96
CA LYS A 89 -5.46 -5.07 -1.56
C LYS A 89 -4.26 -4.78 -0.68
N ILE A 90 -4.49 -4.07 0.42
CA ILE A 90 -3.51 -3.88 1.49
C ILE A 90 -4.06 -4.35 2.83
N THR A 91 -3.22 -4.95 3.67
CA THR A 91 -3.56 -5.31 5.05
C THR A 91 -2.52 -4.72 5.98
N ILE A 92 -2.98 -4.07 7.05
CA ILE A 92 -2.15 -3.32 8.00
C ILE A 92 -2.42 -3.89 9.39
N PHE A 93 -1.38 -4.42 10.02
CA PHE A 93 -1.40 -4.95 11.37
C PHE A 93 -0.70 -3.97 12.30
N VAL A 94 -1.34 -3.61 13.41
CA VAL A 94 -0.80 -2.66 14.39
C VAL A 94 -0.88 -3.26 15.80
N VAL A 95 0.24 -3.23 16.51
CA VAL A 95 0.28 -3.56 17.95
C VAL A 95 -0.20 -2.36 18.74
N ASP A 96 -1.00 -2.60 19.79
CA ASP A 96 -1.57 -1.54 20.66
C ASP A 96 -2.33 -0.47 19.86
N LEU A 97 -3.14 -0.88 18.88
CA LEU A 97 -3.87 0.04 18.00
C LEU A 97 -4.82 0.96 18.78
N GLU A 98 -4.52 2.26 18.79
CA GLU A 98 -5.34 3.31 19.38
C GLU A 98 -5.95 4.24 18.32
N LEU A 99 -7.05 4.93 18.67
CA LEU A 99 -7.67 5.94 17.80
C LEU A 99 -6.72 7.10 17.46
N SER A 100 -5.83 7.45 18.39
CA SER A 100 -4.80 8.50 18.25
C SER A 100 -3.83 8.21 17.10
N MET A 101 -3.64 6.94 16.71
CA MET A 101 -2.73 6.54 15.64
C MET A 101 -3.33 6.71 14.24
N ARG A 102 -4.65 6.96 14.14
CA ARG A 102 -5.36 7.02 12.85
C ARG A 102 -4.86 8.15 11.96
N ASP A 103 -4.56 9.31 12.52
CA ASP A 103 -4.09 10.46 11.73
C ASP A 103 -2.76 10.16 11.05
N VAL A 104 -1.83 9.53 11.79
CA VAL A 104 -0.55 9.07 11.26
C VAL A 104 -0.74 8.03 10.16
N LEU A 105 -1.62 7.05 10.37
CA LEU A 105 -1.92 6.03 9.37
C LEU A 105 -2.54 6.62 8.11
N VAL A 106 -3.51 7.53 8.24
CA VAL A 106 -4.14 8.22 7.10
C VAL A 106 -3.10 9.01 6.31
N GLU A 107 -2.21 9.74 6.97
CA GLU A 107 -1.14 10.49 6.33
C GLU A 107 -0.21 9.56 5.54
N VAL A 108 0.34 8.53 6.19
CA VAL A 108 1.29 7.59 5.57
C VAL A 108 0.67 6.85 4.38
N ILE A 109 -0.58 6.40 4.50
CA ILE A 109 -1.29 5.70 3.44
C ILE A 109 -1.59 6.65 2.27
N THR A 110 -2.00 7.88 2.58
CA THR A 110 -2.27 8.90 1.55
C THR A 110 -1.00 9.23 0.79
N ASP A 111 0.12 9.39 1.48
CA ASP A 111 1.42 9.61 0.87
C ASP A 111 1.86 8.42 -0.01
N PHE A 112 1.64 7.19 0.45
CA PHE A 112 2.01 5.97 -0.27
C PHE A 112 1.28 5.81 -1.61
N PHE A 113 -0.02 6.13 -1.64
CA PHE A 113 -0.83 6.03 -2.86
C PHE A 113 -0.93 7.32 -3.67
N ARG A 114 -0.23 8.38 -3.26
CA ARG A 114 -0.23 9.64 -4.00
C ARG A 114 0.53 9.47 -5.31
N THR A 115 -0.12 9.74 -6.44
CA THR A 115 0.57 9.93 -7.72
C THR A 115 0.88 11.40 -7.93
N ARG A 116 2.11 11.69 -8.36
CA ARG A 116 2.49 13.01 -8.87
C ARG A 116 2.47 12.94 -10.39
N GLU A 117 1.37 13.36 -11.00
CA GLU A 117 1.35 13.59 -12.45
C GLU A 117 2.37 14.69 -12.78
N SER A 118 3.23 14.43 -13.78
CA SER A 118 4.38 15.29 -14.13
C SER A 118 3.98 16.67 -14.70
N ASN A 119 2.68 16.91 -14.87
CA ASN A 119 2.12 18.11 -15.51
C ASN A 119 1.33 19.02 -14.54
N GLY A 120 1.36 18.75 -13.23
CA GLY A 120 0.77 19.62 -12.22
C GLY A 120 -0.76 19.69 -12.23
N GLN A 121 -1.45 18.74 -12.87
CA GLN A 121 -2.91 18.65 -12.85
C GLN A 121 -3.38 17.37 -12.15
N GLN A 122 -4.12 17.57 -11.05
CA GLN A 122 -4.79 16.61 -10.18
C GLN A 122 -3.95 15.44 -9.65
N GLU A 123 -3.75 15.45 -8.32
CA GLU A 123 -3.34 14.27 -7.56
C GLU A 123 -4.44 13.22 -7.67
N GLN A 124 -4.23 12.17 -8.45
CA GLN A 124 -5.11 11.02 -8.45
C GLN A 124 -4.57 10.06 -7.40
N GLN A 125 -5.28 9.94 -6.29
CA GLN A 125 -4.92 9.01 -5.21
C GLN A 125 -5.52 7.64 -5.52
N HIS A 126 -4.68 6.63 -5.69
CA HIS A 126 -5.15 5.24 -5.73
C HIS A 126 -5.68 4.83 -4.35
N ALA A 127 -6.77 4.09 -4.31
CA ALA A 127 -7.46 3.78 -3.05
C ALA A 127 -7.98 2.33 -3.07
N PRO A 128 -7.08 1.33 -2.99
CA PRO A 128 -7.50 -0.06 -2.98
C PRO A 128 -8.22 -0.41 -1.67
N PRO A 129 -8.97 -1.50 -1.62
CA PRO A 129 -9.48 -2.04 -0.38
C PRO A 129 -8.38 -2.26 0.65
N SER A 130 -8.72 -2.00 1.91
CA SER A 130 -7.79 -2.08 3.03
C SER A 130 -8.43 -2.74 4.25
N SER A 131 -7.60 -3.34 5.08
CA SER A 131 -7.99 -3.80 6.41
C SER A 131 -6.95 -3.30 7.41
N LEU A 132 -7.40 -2.63 8.47
CA LEU A 132 -6.59 -2.22 9.60
C LEU A 132 -6.97 -3.08 10.81
N ILE A 133 -6.02 -3.81 11.35
CA ILE A 133 -6.26 -4.84 12.36
C ILE A 133 -5.32 -4.58 13.55
N GLY A 134 -5.90 -4.44 14.74
CA GLY A 134 -5.14 -4.49 15.99
C GLY A 134 -4.72 -5.93 16.28
N VAL A 135 -3.43 -6.17 16.52
CA VAL A 135 -2.87 -7.49 16.83
C VAL A 135 -2.17 -7.50 18.19
N ALA A 136 -2.10 -8.67 18.83
CA ALA A 136 -1.46 -8.80 20.14
C ALA A 136 0.07 -8.67 20.08
N SER A 137 0.69 -9.09 18.97
CA SER A 137 2.14 -9.01 18.75
C SER A 137 2.49 -9.23 17.28
N LEU A 138 3.70 -8.86 16.90
CA LEU A 138 4.33 -9.15 15.61
C LEU A 138 5.58 -10.02 15.83
N ALA A 139 6.28 -10.37 14.75
CA ALA A 139 7.42 -11.30 14.77
C ALA A 139 8.60 -10.86 15.66
N HIS A 140 8.69 -9.57 16.02
CA HIS A 140 9.65 -9.03 16.97
C HIS A 140 8.90 -8.17 18.00
N PRO A 141 9.23 -8.23 19.31
CA PRO A 141 8.50 -7.50 20.36
C PRO A 141 8.48 -5.98 20.16
N ASP A 142 9.51 -5.42 19.52
CA ASP A 142 9.61 -3.99 19.25
C ASP A 142 8.93 -3.54 17.95
N PHE A 143 8.44 -4.47 17.11
CA PHE A 143 7.66 -4.10 15.93
C PHE A 143 6.28 -3.63 16.33
N LYS A 144 5.89 -2.47 15.83
CA LYS A 144 4.60 -1.82 16.11
C LYS A 144 3.64 -1.90 14.93
N ILE A 145 4.15 -2.15 13.73
CA ILE A 145 3.37 -2.21 12.50
C ILE A 145 3.99 -3.19 11.51
N GLU A 146 3.13 -3.91 10.80
CA GLU A 146 3.46 -4.76 9.66
C GLU A 146 2.43 -4.54 8.55
N VAL A 147 2.90 -4.44 7.31
CA VAL A 147 2.06 -4.12 6.15
C VAL A 147 2.33 -5.09 5.01
N GLU A 148 1.28 -5.71 4.47
CA GLU A 148 1.36 -6.58 3.30
C GLU A 148 0.41 -6.11 2.20
N ALA A 149 0.75 -6.39 0.96
CA ALA A 149 -0.08 -6.06 -0.18
C ALA A 149 -0.11 -7.18 -1.22
N SER A 150 -1.22 -7.22 -1.94
CA SER A 150 -1.31 -7.90 -3.24
C SER A 150 -1.39 -6.85 -4.33
N ALA A 151 -0.71 -7.08 -5.45
CA ALA A 151 -0.69 -6.18 -6.59
C ALA A 151 -0.82 -6.94 -7.91
N VAL A 152 -1.28 -6.27 -8.95
CA VAL A 152 -1.40 -6.85 -10.28
C VAL A 152 -0.82 -5.90 -11.32
N ILE A 153 0.04 -6.42 -12.19
CA ILE A 153 0.58 -5.68 -13.33
C ILE A 153 0.30 -6.41 -14.65
N SER A 154 0.16 -5.63 -15.73
CA SER A 154 0.19 -6.17 -17.09
C SER A 154 1.56 -5.92 -17.71
N THR A 155 2.17 -6.93 -18.32
CA THR A 155 3.40 -6.76 -19.10
C THR A 155 3.09 -6.91 -20.58
N THR A 156 3.39 -5.89 -21.36
CA THR A 156 3.56 -6.06 -22.81
C THR A 156 4.97 -6.63 -22.99
N THR A 157 5.11 -7.77 -23.67
CA THR A 157 6.43 -8.31 -24.03
C THR A 157 7.20 -7.21 -24.77
N GLY A 158 8.46 -6.97 -24.35
CA GLY A 158 9.34 -5.98 -24.98
C GLY A 158 9.66 -6.32 -26.43
#